data_AF-A0A7W5VCX2-F1
#
_entry.id   AF-A0A7W5VCX2-F1
#
_cell.length_a   1.000
_cell.length_b   1.000
_cell.length_c   1.000
_cell.angle_alpha   90.00
_cell.angle_beta   90.00
_cell.angle_gamma   90.00
#
_symmetry.space_group_name_H-M   'P 1'
#
loop_
_entity.id
_entity.type
_entity.pdbx_description
1 polymer ?
#
loop_
_entity_poly.entity_id
_entity_poly.type
_entity_poly.pdbx_seq_one_letter_code
_entity_poly.pdbx_strand_id
1 'polypeptide(L)'
;MVIDLLNHRRAHPAAFEFAGAVPDGHSAALVVKATAEGAEHAARMIAAWPGHLPRPALIIVADAPFPPPRLARYRLRAISGEAVLTVRVPYLFALRQLDRQAALKARGRVTRTARSLQRALLSKGPNP
;
A
#
# COMPACT_ATOMS: atom_id res chain seq x y z
N MET A 1 0.74 0.61 -11.95
CA MET A 1 0.02 1.80 -11.43
C MET A 1 -0.14 1.65 -9.92
N VAL A 2 0.26 2.64 -9.12
CA VAL A 2 0.15 2.64 -7.65
C VAL A 2 -0.93 3.64 -7.26
N ILE A 3 -1.98 3.19 -6.57
CA ILE A 3 -2.99 4.10 -6.00
C ILE A 3 -2.52 4.44 -4.59
N ASP A 4 -2.01 5.66 -4.43
CA ASP A 4 -1.48 6.16 -3.16
C ASP A 4 -2.60 6.75 -2.30
N LEU A 5 -3.00 6.03 -1.25
CA LEU A 5 -4.01 6.48 -0.29
C LEU A 5 -3.40 7.27 0.88
N LEU A 6 -2.11 7.60 0.82
CA LEU A 6 -1.41 8.28 1.93
C LEU A 6 -1.66 9.80 1.95
N ASN A 7 -2.21 10.37 0.88
CA ASN A 7 -2.26 11.81 0.64
C ASN A 7 -3.68 12.41 0.79
N HIS A 8 -4.16 12.54 2.04
CA HIS A 8 -5.50 13.09 2.35
C HIS A 8 -5.64 14.62 2.18
N ARG A 9 -4.69 15.35 1.58
CA ARG A 9 -4.77 16.83 1.52
C ARG A 9 -5.38 17.42 0.24
N ARG A 10 -5.73 16.64 -0.78
CA ARG A 10 -6.39 17.16 -2.02
C ARG A 10 -7.30 16.15 -2.74
N ALA A 11 -8.06 15.31 -2.04
CA ALA A 11 -9.07 14.48 -2.68
C ALA A 11 -10.42 14.64 -1.98
N HIS A 12 -11.38 15.22 -2.71
CA HIS A 12 -12.81 15.19 -2.37
C HIS A 12 -13.27 13.75 -2.07
N PRO A 13 -14.33 13.54 -1.27
CA PRO A 13 -14.83 12.22 -0.85
C PRO A 13 -15.38 11.32 -1.97
N ALA A 14 -15.10 11.60 -3.24
CA ALA A 14 -15.55 10.81 -4.39
C ALA A 14 -14.51 10.69 -5.54
N ALA A 15 -13.30 11.25 -5.41
CA ALA A 15 -12.33 11.24 -6.51
C ALA A 15 -11.39 10.02 -6.43
N PHE A 16 -11.87 8.88 -6.91
CA PHE A 16 -11.01 7.79 -7.36
C PHE A 16 -10.45 8.17 -8.73
N GLU A 17 -9.32 8.89 -8.76
CA GLU A 17 -8.64 9.09 -10.03
C GLU A 17 -7.77 7.86 -10.31
N PHE A 18 -8.34 6.94 -11.08
CA PHE A 18 -7.60 5.88 -11.77
C PHE A 18 -6.74 6.57 -12.85
N ALA A 19 -5.66 7.22 -12.43
CA ALA A 19 -4.76 7.95 -13.33
C ALA A 19 -3.90 6.96 -14.12
N GLY A 20 -4.51 6.34 -15.13
CA GLY A 20 -3.85 5.52 -16.13
C GLY A 20 -4.56 4.21 -16.41
N ALA A 21 -4.64 3.84 -17.69
CA ALA A 21 -4.76 2.46 -18.08
C ALA A 21 -3.65 1.68 -17.37
N VAL A 22 -4.00 0.61 -16.67
CA VAL A 22 -3.01 -0.34 -16.18
C VAL A 22 -2.29 -0.85 -17.43
N PRO A 23 -0.98 -0.58 -17.62
CA PRO A 23 -0.27 -1.12 -18.76
C PRO A 23 -0.38 -2.64 -18.69
N ASP A 24 -0.68 -3.29 -19.81
CA ASP A 24 -0.91 -4.72 -19.89
C ASP A 24 0.14 -5.49 -19.05
N GLY A 25 -0.32 -6.39 -18.19
CA GLY A 25 0.52 -7.16 -17.28
C GLY A 25 0.97 -6.46 -15.98
N HIS A 26 0.39 -5.33 -15.56
CA HIS A 26 0.74 -4.74 -14.26
C HIS A 26 -0.37 -4.94 -13.22
N SER A 27 -0.07 -5.54 -12.07
CA SER A 27 -1.03 -5.55 -10.95
C SER A 27 -1.11 -4.15 -10.32
N ALA A 28 -2.33 -3.64 -10.10
CA ALA A 28 -2.53 -2.41 -9.34
C ALA A 28 -2.12 -2.62 -7.87
N ALA A 29 -1.60 -1.59 -7.21
CA ALA A 29 -1.25 -1.64 -5.80
C ALA A 29 -2.06 -0.63 -4.98
N LEU A 30 -2.63 -1.10 -3.87
CA LEU A 30 -3.28 -0.30 -2.83
C LEU A 30 -2.32 -0.08 -1.67
N VAL A 31 -1.91 1.16 -1.44
CA VAL A 31 -1.03 1.53 -0.32
C VAL A 31 -1.85 2.14 0.81
N VAL A 32 -1.80 1.55 2.00
CA VAL A 32 -2.68 1.89 3.13
C VAL A 32 -1.88 2.00 4.43
N LYS A 33 -2.20 3.00 5.26
CA LYS A 33 -1.68 3.07 6.65
C LYS A 33 -2.36 2.02 7.53
N ALA A 34 -1.62 1.45 8.47
CA ALA A 34 -2.13 0.50 9.45
C ALA A 34 -2.97 1.15 10.57
N THR A 35 -3.86 2.08 10.22
CA THR A 35 -4.81 2.75 11.12
C THR A 35 -6.21 2.18 10.94
N ALA A 36 -7.12 2.46 11.87
CA ALA A 36 -8.52 2.04 11.75
C ALA A 36 -9.22 2.65 10.52
N GLU A 37 -8.94 3.94 10.25
CA GLU A 37 -9.41 4.66 9.07
C GLU A 37 -8.82 4.08 7.78
N GLY A 38 -7.50 3.87 7.73
CA GLY A 38 -6.85 3.30 6.56
C GLY A 38 -7.36 1.91 6.22
N ALA A 39 -7.56 1.06 7.25
CA ALA A 39 -8.12 -0.27 7.08
C ALA A 39 -9.58 -0.25 6.58
N GLU A 40 -10.41 0.68 7.09
CA GLU A 40 -11.78 0.87 6.61
C GLU A 40 -11.83 1.34 5.15
N HIS A 41 -10.97 2.30 4.81
CA HIS A 41 -10.91 2.81 3.44
C HIS A 41 -10.42 1.74 2.46
N ALA A 42 -9.39 0.96 2.82
CA ALA A 42 -8.93 -0.16 2.01
C ALA A 42 -10.02 -1.22 1.82
N ALA A 43 -10.82 -1.51 2.86
CA ALA A 43 -11.94 -2.45 2.76
C ALA A 43 -13.00 -1.97 1.75
N ARG A 44 -13.38 -0.69 1.80
CA ARG A 44 -14.32 -0.10 0.82
C ARG A 44 -13.79 -0.17 -0.61
N MET A 45 -12.50 0.08 -0.80
CA MET A 45 -11.88 0.01 -2.13
C MET A 45 -11.82 -1.40 -2.69
N ILE A 46 -11.47 -2.38 -1.86
CA ILE A 46 -11.46 -3.79 -2.26
C ILE A 46 -12.88 -4.26 -2.59
N ALA A 47 -13.88 -3.87 -1.78
CA ALA A 47 -15.27 -4.19 -2.05
C ALA A 47 -15.80 -3.55 -3.35
N ALA A 48 -15.32 -2.35 -3.68
CA ALA A 48 -15.66 -1.65 -4.92
C ALA A 48 -14.71 -1.98 -6.09
N TRP A 49 -13.80 -2.94 -5.92
CA TRP A 49 -12.79 -3.24 -6.93
C TRP A 49 -13.45 -3.81 -8.20
N PRO A 50 -13.18 -3.27 -9.39
CA PRO A 50 -13.80 -3.76 -10.61
C PRO A 50 -13.42 -5.21 -10.89
N GLY A 51 -14.41 -6.10 -11.01
CA GLY A 51 -14.16 -7.55 -11.18
C GLY A 51 -13.48 -7.94 -12.49
N HIS A 52 -13.44 -7.05 -13.48
CA HIS A 52 -12.71 -7.26 -14.74
C HIS A 52 -11.20 -6.95 -14.62
N LEU A 53 -10.77 -6.37 -13.49
CA LEU A 53 -9.36 -6.09 -13.25
C LEU A 53 -8.74 -7.18 -12.36
N PRO A 54 -7.43 -7.45 -12.52
CA PRO A 54 -6.71 -8.29 -11.57
C PRO A 54 -6.85 -7.77 -10.14
N ARG A 55 -6.88 -8.70 -9.17
CA ARG A 55 -6.89 -8.36 -7.74
C ARG A 55 -5.69 -7.46 -7.41
N PRO A 56 -5.87 -6.43 -6.57
CA PRO A 56 -4.78 -5.52 -6.24
C PRO A 56 -3.76 -6.17 -5.31
N ALA A 57 -2.51 -5.69 -5.35
CA ALA A 57 -1.54 -5.91 -4.28
C ALA A 57 -1.83 -4.94 -3.12
N LEU A 58 -1.86 -5.43 -1.88
CA LEU A 58 -2.10 -4.64 -0.68
C LEU A 58 -0.78 -4.34 0.04
N ILE A 59 -0.39 -3.07 0.10
CA ILE A 59 0.83 -2.61 0.79
C ILE A 59 0.41 -1.88 2.06
N ILE A 60 0.64 -2.51 3.20
CA ILE A 60 0.26 -2.01 4.52
C ILE A 60 1.46 -1.33 5.17
N VAL A 61 1.40 -0.02 5.38
CA VAL A 61 2.45 0.78 6.00
C VAL A 61 2.12 1.04 7.46
N ALA A 62 2.99 0.62 8.39
CA ALA A 62 2.83 0.96 9.80
C ALA A 62 3.00 2.49 9.99
N ASP A 63 2.04 3.10 10.66
CA ASP A 63 1.95 4.55 10.89
C ASP A 63 2.76 5.02 12.10
N ALA A 64 2.96 4.13 13.07
CA ALA A 64 3.66 4.34 14.33
C ALA A 64 4.53 3.11 14.69
N PRO A 65 5.48 3.21 15.64
CA PRO A 65 6.27 2.07 16.09
C PRO A 65 5.47 1.08 16.98
N PHE A 66 4.16 1.26 17.08
CA PHE A 66 3.26 0.44 17.88
C PHE A 66 2.44 -0.51 17.01
N PRO A 67 1.95 -1.64 17.57
CA PRO A 67 1.01 -2.49 16.86
C PRO A 67 -0.24 -1.72 16.44
N PRO A 68 -0.82 -2.01 15.26
CA PRO A 68 -2.08 -1.40 14.86
C PRO A 68 -3.20 -1.68 15.88
N PRO A 69 -4.18 -0.77 16.02
CA PRO A 69 -5.37 -1.02 16.84
C PRO A 69 -6.06 -2.34 16.46
N ARG A 70 -6.69 -3.02 17.43
CA ARG A 70 -7.35 -4.33 17.22
C ARG A 70 -8.30 -4.32 16.01
N LEU A 71 -9.10 -3.27 15.87
CA LEU A 71 -10.03 -3.10 14.75
C LEU A 71 -9.31 -3.04 13.39
N ALA A 72 -8.21 -2.28 13.31
CA ALA A 72 -7.39 -2.22 12.10
C ALA A 72 -6.78 -3.60 11.78
N ARG A 73 -6.25 -4.31 12.78
CA ARG A 73 -5.69 -5.67 12.59
C ARG A 73 -6.73 -6.64 12.05
N TYR A 74 -7.94 -6.62 12.60
CA TYR A 74 -9.03 -7.48 12.17
C TYR A 74 -9.41 -7.20 10.71
N ARG A 75 -9.67 -5.94 10.37
CA ARG A 75 -10.03 -5.53 9.00
C ARG A 75 -8.94 -5.84 7.99
N LEU A 76 -7.69 -5.47 8.31
CA LEU A 76 -6.54 -5.75 7.43
C LEU A 76 -6.36 -7.25 7.21
N ARG A 77 -6.56 -8.09 8.23
CA ARG A 77 -6.52 -9.55 8.08
C ARG A 77 -7.63 -10.06 7.15
N ALA A 78 -8.85 -9.55 7.31
CA ALA A 78 -9.99 -9.95 6.48
C ALA A 78 -9.75 -9.62 5.00
N ILE A 79 -9.30 -8.40 4.70
CA ILE A 79 -9.12 -7.95 3.31
C ILE A 79 -7.81 -8.46 2.66
N SER A 80 -6.86 -8.99 3.44
CA SER A 80 -5.63 -9.58 2.88
C SER A 80 -5.89 -10.76 1.94
N GLY A 81 -7.00 -11.51 2.11
CA GLY A 81 -7.36 -12.63 1.24
C GLY A 81 -7.91 -12.21 -0.14
N GLU A 82 -8.36 -10.96 -0.25
CA GLU A 82 -8.90 -10.38 -1.48
C GLU A 82 -7.79 -9.77 -2.36
N ALA A 83 -6.58 -9.63 -1.82
CA ALA A 83 -5.42 -9.12 -2.53
C ALA A 83 -4.59 -10.24 -3.18
N VAL A 84 -4.00 -9.98 -4.34
CA VAL A 84 -3.09 -10.94 -5.01
C VAL A 84 -1.79 -11.16 -4.22
N LEU A 85 -1.41 -10.15 -3.43
CA LEU A 85 -0.22 -10.09 -2.60
C LEU A 85 -0.50 -9.12 -1.45
N THR A 86 -0.10 -9.46 -0.24
CA THR A 86 -0.06 -8.51 0.89
C THR A 86 1.37 -8.33 1.37
N VAL A 87 1.87 -7.08 1.42
CA VAL A 87 3.19 -6.73 1.96
C VAL A 87 3.03 -5.76 3.13
N ARG A 88 3.78 -6.00 4.22
CA ARG A 88 3.84 -5.08 5.36
C ARG A 88 5.15 -4.29 5.34
N VAL A 89 5.02 -2.97 5.35
CA VAL A 89 6.12 -2.02 5.47
C VAL A 89 6.17 -1.54 6.92
N PRO A 90 7.26 -1.78 7.66
CA PRO A 90 7.36 -1.35 9.06
C PRO A 90 7.43 0.18 9.15
N TYR A 91 7.25 0.70 10.36
CA TYR A 91 7.42 2.12 10.61
C TYR A 91 8.88 2.52 10.38
N LEU A 92 9.11 3.40 9.42
CA LEU A 92 10.43 3.90 9.05
C LEU A 92 10.58 5.33 9.55
N PHE A 93 10.84 5.50 10.85
CA PHE A 93 11.00 6.81 11.50
C PHE A 93 11.96 7.75 10.75
N ALA A 94 13.03 7.20 10.20
CA ALA A 94 14.01 7.94 9.40
C ALA A 94 13.37 8.71 8.24
N LEU A 95 12.26 8.24 7.65
CA LEU A 95 11.55 8.94 6.59
C LEU A 95 10.94 10.27 7.06
N ARG A 96 10.60 10.39 8.35
CA ARG A 96 10.05 11.63 8.93
C ARG A 96 11.12 12.70 9.18
N GLN A 97 12.39 12.33 9.14
CA GLN A 97 13.52 13.23 9.39
C GLN A 97 14.17 13.73 8.10
N LEU A 98 13.65 13.35 6.94
CA LEU A 98 14.28 13.61 5.64
C LEU A 98 13.42 14.55 4.82
N ASP A 99 13.99 15.70 4.46
CA ASP A 99 13.36 16.67 3.58
C ASP A 99 13.62 16.38 2.09
N ARG A 100 14.55 15.47 1.77
CA ARG A 100 14.94 15.14 0.38
C ARG A 100 15.04 13.64 0.13
N GLN A 101 14.53 13.22 -1.03
CA GLN A 101 14.57 11.82 -1.47
C GLN A 101 15.99 11.23 -1.59
N ALA A 102 16.99 12.05 -1.97
CA ALA A 102 18.36 11.57 -2.12
C ALA A 102 18.95 11.02 -0.79
N ALA A 103 18.52 11.56 0.35
CA ALA A 103 18.98 11.13 1.66
C ALA A 103 18.41 9.76 2.10
N LEU A 104 17.41 9.24 1.38
CA LEU A 104 16.82 7.92 1.63
C LEU A 104 17.84 6.80 1.46
N LYS A 105 18.72 6.90 0.46
CA LYS A 105 19.71 5.87 0.10
C LYS A 105 20.76 5.67 1.20
N ALA A 106 21.02 6.70 2.01
CA ALA A 106 21.96 6.66 3.12
C ALA A 106 21.42 5.91 4.36
N ARG A 107 20.13 5.56 4.39
CA ARG A 107 19.51 4.90 5.55
C ARG A 107 19.32 3.41 5.28
N GLY A 108 20.22 2.58 5.84
CA GLY A 108 20.25 1.14 5.59
C GLY A 108 18.94 0.38 5.86
N ARG A 109 18.12 0.81 6.84
CA ARG A 109 16.80 0.21 7.10
C ARG A 109 15.80 0.52 5.97
N VAL A 110 15.77 1.77 5.50
CA VAL A 110 14.92 2.21 4.38
C VAL A 110 15.28 1.44 3.12
N THR A 111 16.57 1.39 2.77
CA THR A 111 17.05 0.67 1.59
C THR A 111 16.73 -0.83 1.66
N ARG A 112 16.90 -1.49 2.81
CA ARG A 112 16.54 -2.90 2.99
C ARG A 112 15.03 -3.14 2.82
N THR A 113 14.21 -2.29 3.43
CA THR A 113 12.75 -2.39 3.30
C THR A 113 12.30 -2.15 1.86
N ALA A 114 12.88 -1.17 1.16
CA ALA A 114 12.61 -0.92 -0.26
C ALA A 114 12.99 -2.12 -1.14
N ARG A 115 14.17 -2.72 -0.94
CA ARG A 115 14.59 -3.94 -1.65
C ARG A 115 13.66 -5.12 -1.36
N SER A 116 13.25 -5.30 -0.09
CA SER A 116 12.32 -6.35 0.29
C SER A 116 10.96 -6.18 -0.39
N LEU A 117 10.43 -4.95 -0.41
CA LEU A 117 9.19 -4.63 -1.10
C LEU A 117 9.31 -4.87 -2.60
N GLN A 118 10.40 -4.40 -3.23
CA GLN A 118 10.66 -4.62 -4.64
C GLN A 118 10.70 -6.11 -5.00
N ARG A 119 11.41 -6.94 -4.21
CA ARG A 119 11.46 -8.39 -4.42
C ARG A 119 10.09 -9.04 -4.30
N ALA A 120 9.29 -8.65 -3.31
CA ALA A 120 7.94 -9.19 -3.13
C ALA A 120 7.04 -8.85 -4.33
N LEU A 121 7.10 -7.61 -4.82
CA LEU A 121 6.34 -7.18 -5.99
C LEU A 121 6.78 -7.90 -7.27
N LEU A 122 8.09 -8.08 -7.48
CA LEU A 122 8.62 -8.80 -8.64
C LEU A 122 8.33 -10.31 -8.60
N SER A 123 8.31 -10.93 -7.42
CA SER A 123 7.99 -12.37 -7.28
C SER A 123 6.55 -12.74 -7.66
N LYS A 124 5.67 -11.73 -7.75
CA LYS A 124 4.28 -11.86 -8.13
C LYS A 124 4.00 -11.12 -9.45
N GLY A 125 5.04 -10.90 -10.26
CA GLY A 125 4.94 -10.31 -11.59
C GLY A 125 3.86 -10.99 -12.45
N PRO A 126 3.39 -10.31 -13.53
CA PRO A 126 2.20 -10.71 -14.27
C PRO A 126 2.21 -12.21 -14.57
N ASN A 127 1.12 -12.88 -14.20
CA ASN A 127 0.81 -14.14 -14.85
C ASN A 127 0.61 -13.80 -16.34
N PRO A 128 1.32 -14.47 -17.27
CA PRO A 128 1.14 -14.26 -18.70
C PRO A 128 -0.31 -14.52 -19.13
#